data_AF-A0A960MDH9-F1
#
_entry.id   AF-A0A960MDH9-F1
#
_cell.length_a   1.000
_cell.length_b   1.000
_cell.length_c   1.000
_cell.angle_alpha   90.00
_cell.angle_beta   90.00
_cell.angle_gamma   90.00
#
_symmetry.space_group_name_H-M   'P 1'
#
loop_
_entity.id
_entity.type
_entity.pdbx_description
1 polymer ?
#
loop_
_entity_poly.entity_id
_entity_poly.type
_entity_poly.pdbx_seq_one_letter_code
_entity_poly.pdbx_strand_id
1 'polypeptide(L)'
;MDLNAMLKSAASIYVHPLTIAMELIVLGVVLVGFSRRQKRKPPGRFGAWMRRFAGDSGVGLIITGIFFLFLCSISPVADPLVFGLEKKYPPLPIDLMTDVERKEVAPDFIVVLGGGERFDPGKPPTSQLSYAAMARVTEGSRLAGIFPKATVVFTGLPNETRAMTESAMALGVSKDRIITESESKDTWDHPKYVRPIIGDAKFFLVTSGTHMPRAMALFEAAGYQPVAAPCDLWVWPAFGQESPYQPTFFIPTVENLWKTHVALHEYLALTWLKMHGGEGSEPQLAEEKEPSVDHSADGTLHPEPASVAPAVGPVLPLPGAGQGEGKKPVPGESKTPAEGEKDGSVLL
;
A
#
# COMPACT_ATOMS: atom_id res chain seq x y z
N MET A 1 -21.83 -9.49 5.95
CA MET A 1 -20.95 -9.03 4.86
C MET A 1 -21.85 -8.88 3.64
N ASP A 2 -21.89 -7.71 3.02
CA ASP A 2 -22.75 -7.43 1.86
C ASP A 2 -22.29 -8.25 0.64
N LEU A 3 -23.23 -8.69 -0.20
CA LEU A 3 -22.98 -9.46 -1.43
C LEU A 3 -22.00 -8.71 -2.34
N ASN A 4 -22.10 -7.38 -2.41
CA ASN A 4 -21.16 -6.55 -3.16
C ASN A 4 -19.74 -6.60 -2.59
N ALA A 5 -19.57 -6.62 -1.26
CA ALA A 5 -18.27 -6.74 -0.62
C ALA A 5 -17.66 -8.13 -0.86
N MET A 6 -18.48 -9.19 -0.86
CA MET A 6 -18.06 -10.55 -1.20
C MET A 6 -17.63 -10.68 -2.67
N LEU A 7 -18.40 -10.09 -3.60
CA LEU A 7 -18.07 -10.09 -5.03
C LEU A 7 -16.78 -9.33 -5.32
N LYS A 8 -16.57 -8.16 -4.69
CA LYS A 8 -15.31 -7.40 -4.80
C LYS A 8 -14.11 -8.20 -4.29
N SER A 9 -14.26 -8.82 -3.13
CA SER A 9 -13.20 -9.65 -2.52
C SER A 9 -12.87 -10.87 -3.40
N ALA A 10 -13.89 -11.56 -3.91
CA ALA A 10 -13.72 -12.69 -4.81
C ALA A 10 -13.05 -12.26 -6.12
N ALA A 11 -13.53 -11.19 -6.76
CA ALA A 11 -12.93 -10.67 -7.99
C ALA A 11 -11.45 -10.32 -7.78
N SER A 12 -11.09 -9.72 -6.64
CA SER A 12 -9.70 -9.41 -6.31
C SER A 12 -8.80 -10.66 -6.20
N ILE A 13 -9.31 -11.73 -5.59
CA ILE A 13 -8.56 -13.00 -5.44
C ILE A 13 -8.33 -13.68 -6.80
N TYR A 14 -9.34 -13.66 -7.67
CA TYR A 14 -9.27 -14.30 -8.99
C TYR A 14 -8.51 -13.50 -10.06
N VAL A 15 -8.13 -12.25 -9.77
CA VAL A 15 -7.29 -11.43 -10.67
C VAL A 15 -5.80 -11.66 -10.41
N HIS A 16 -5.43 -12.39 -9.35
CA HIS A 16 -4.04 -12.68 -9.05
C HIS A 16 -3.44 -13.62 -10.11
N PRO A 17 -2.39 -13.20 -10.87
CA PRO A 17 -1.89 -14.01 -11.99
C PRO A 17 -1.40 -15.40 -11.59
N LEU A 18 -0.82 -15.53 -10.38
CA LEU A 18 -0.42 -16.83 -9.84
C LEU A 18 -1.61 -17.79 -9.68
N THR A 19 -2.74 -17.31 -9.16
CA THR A 19 -3.93 -18.14 -8.93
C THR A 19 -4.47 -18.67 -10.26
N ILE A 20 -4.63 -17.80 -11.25
CA ILE A 20 -5.08 -18.16 -12.60
C ILE A 20 -4.13 -19.21 -13.22
N ALA A 21 -2.81 -18.97 -13.15
CA ALA A 21 -1.83 -19.90 -13.68
C ALA A 21 -1.91 -21.28 -12.99
N MET A 22 -2.04 -21.31 -11.67
CA MET A 22 -2.12 -22.55 -10.89
C MET A 22 -3.39 -23.33 -11.21
N GLU A 23 -4.54 -22.66 -11.35
CA GLU A 23 -5.80 -23.31 -11.72
C GLU A 23 -5.72 -23.95 -13.10
N LEU A 24 -5.15 -23.25 -14.09
CA LEU A 24 -4.92 -23.79 -15.44
C LEU A 24 -4.00 -25.01 -15.40
N ILE A 25 -2.89 -24.94 -14.66
CA ILE A 25 -1.92 -26.04 -14.56
C ILE A 25 -2.54 -27.24 -13.85
N VAL A 26 -3.21 -27.04 -12.71
CA VAL A 26 -3.84 -28.13 -11.95
C VAL A 26 -4.95 -28.81 -12.77
N LEU A 27 -5.83 -28.03 -13.39
CA LEU A 27 -6.87 -28.58 -14.28
C LEU A 27 -6.23 -29.35 -15.44
N GLY A 28 -5.16 -28.81 -16.03
CA GLY A 28 -4.42 -29.48 -17.08
C GLY A 28 -3.82 -30.82 -16.65
N VAL A 29 -3.19 -30.87 -15.47
CA VAL A 29 -2.66 -32.11 -14.87
C VAL A 29 -3.77 -33.13 -14.62
N VAL A 30 -4.92 -32.70 -14.10
CA VAL A 30 -6.08 -33.58 -13.87
C VAL A 30 -6.59 -34.19 -15.18
N LEU A 31 -6.69 -33.39 -16.25
CA LEU A 31 -7.14 -33.86 -17.56
C LEU A 31 -6.14 -34.82 -18.22
N VAL A 32 -4.83 -34.54 -18.13
CA VAL A 32 -3.78 -35.47 -18.58
C VAL A 32 -3.83 -36.77 -17.78
N GLY A 33 -3.99 -36.69 -16.46
CA GLY A 33 -4.15 -37.84 -15.58
C GLY A 33 -5.36 -38.70 -15.96
N PHE A 34 -6.51 -38.08 -16.19
CA PHE A 34 -7.74 -38.76 -16.63
C PHE A 34 -7.57 -39.43 -18.00
N SER A 35 -6.89 -38.76 -18.95
CA SER A 35 -6.57 -39.29 -20.27
C SER A 35 -5.71 -40.57 -20.19
N ARG A 36 -4.75 -40.60 -19.25
CA ARG A 36 -3.79 -41.69 -19.06
C ARG A 36 -4.26 -42.81 -18.12
N ARG A 37 -5.41 -42.67 -17.45
CA ARG A 37 -5.94 -43.72 -16.56
C ARG A 37 -6.18 -45.02 -17.32
N GLN A 38 -5.42 -46.05 -16.94
CA GLN A 38 -5.54 -47.39 -17.51
C GLN A 38 -6.85 -48.04 -17.04
N LYS A 39 -7.76 -48.31 -17.99
CA LYS A 39 -9.02 -49.01 -17.68
C LYS A 39 -8.85 -50.51 -17.94
N ARG A 40 -9.54 -51.32 -17.11
CA ARG A 40 -9.65 -52.78 -17.25
C ARG A 40 -10.25 -53.23 -18.61
N LYS A 41 -11.00 -52.38 -19.30
CA LYS A 41 -11.54 -52.64 -20.65
C LYS A 41 -11.21 -51.47 -21.60
N PRO A 42 -10.85 -51.74 -22.87
CA PRO A 42 -10.59 -50.70 -23.85
C PRO A 42 -11.85 -49.89 -24.15
N PRO A 43 -11.75 -48.57 -24.32
CA PRO A 43 -12.90 -47.72 -24.65
C PRO A 43 -13.40 -48.00 -26.08
N GLY A 44 -14.67 -47.71 -26.35
CA GLY A 44 -15.14 -47.53 -27.72
C GLY A 44 -14.50 -46.30 -28.39
N ARG A 45 -14.66 -46.16 -29.72
CA ARG A 45 -14.07 -45.07 -30.54
C ARG A 45 -14.31 -43.68 -29.95
N PHE A 46 -15.54 -43.39 -29.52
CA PHE A 46 -15.90 -42.12 -28.88
C PHE A 46 -15.18 -41.89 -27.55
N GLY A 47 -15.05 -42.93 -26.71
CA GLY A 47 -14.35 -42.84 -25.44
C GLY A 47 -12.82 -42.78 -25.56
N ALA A 48 -12.25 -43.28 -26.67
CA ALA A 48 -10.84 -43.07 -27.01
C ALA A 48 -10.60 -41.63 -27.48
N TRP A 49 -11.50 -41.11 -28.33
CA TRP A 49 -11.46 -39.73 -28.81
C TRP A 49 -11.58 -38.72 -27.66
N MET A 50 -12.58 -38.84 -26.79
CA MET A 50 -12.73 -37.94 -25.62
C MET A 50 -11.51 -37.96 -24.70
N ARG A 51 -10.85 -39.12 -24.54
CA ARG A 51 -9.62 -39.21 -23.74
C ARG A 51 -8.45 -38.50 -24.39
N ARG A 52 -8.26 -38.69 -25.71
CA ARG A 52 -7.21 -37.99 -26.44
C ARG A 52 -7.44 -36.48 -26.36
N PHE A 53 -8.67 -36.03 -26.64
CA PHE A 53 -9.06 -34.63 -26.52
C PHE A 53 -8.78 -34.08 -25.12
N ALA A 54 -9.21 -34.76 -24.06
CA ALA A 54 -8.91 -34.34 -22.68
C ALA A 54 -7.40 -34.26 -22.41
N GLY A 55 -6.60 -35.21 -22.91
CA GLY A 55 -5.15 -35.19 -22.74
C GLY A 55 -4.48 -34.01 -23.47
N ASP A 56 -4.84 -33.80 -24.74
CA ASP A 56 -4.33 -32.72 -25.58
C ASP A 56 -4.73 -31.35 -25.01
N SER A 57 -6.00 -31.19 -24.59
CA SER A 57 -6.47 -29.99 -23.87
C SER A 57 -5.74 -29.79 -22.54
N GLY A 58 -5.47 -30.86 -21.80
CA GLY A 58 -4.75 -30.78 -20.53
C GLY A 58 -3.31 -30.27 -20.68
N VAL A 59 -2.59 -30.75 -21.70
CA VAL A 59 -1.26 -30.22 -22.05
C VAL A 59 -1.35 -28.74 -22.46
N GLY A 60 -2.36 -28.38 -23.26
CA GLY A 60 -2.61 -27.00 -23.65
C GLY A 60 -2.82 -26.06 -22.46
N LEU A 61 -3.60 -26.47 -21.45
CA LEU A 61 -3.81 -25.69 -20.23
C LEU A 61 -2.53 -25.52 -19.41
N ILE A 62 -1.69 -26.56 -19.30
CA ILE A 62 -0.40 -26.46 -18.59
C ILE A 62 0.52 -25.46 -19.28
N ILE A 63 0.68 -25.57 -20.61
CA ILE A 63 1.52 -24.66 -21.39
C ILE A 63 1.00 -23.23 -21.26
N THR A 64 -0.32 -23.05 -21.37
CA THR A 64 -0.95 -21.73 -21.23
C THR A 64 -0.72 -21.14 -19.84
N GLY A 65 -0.90 -21.92 -18.77
CA GLY A 65 -0.66 -21.47 -17.40
C GLY A 65 0.80 -21.10 -17.14
N ILE A 66 1.76 -21.90 -17.62
CA ILE A 66 3.20 -21.60 -17.50
C ILE A 66 3.55 -20.34 -18.30
N PHE A 67 3.06 -20.23 -19.54
CA PHE A 67 3.34 -19.08 -20.40
C PHE A 67 2.72 -17.79 -19.84
N PHE A 68 1.48 -17.86 -19.35
CA PHE A 68 0.82 -16.74 -18.69
C PHE A 68 1.60 -16.29 -17.44
N LEU A 69 2.02 -17.23 -16.59
CA LEU A 69 2.83 -16.92 -15.41
C LEU A 69 4.16 -16.27 -15.80
N PHE A 70 4.83 -16.80 -16.83
CA PHE A 70 6.07 -16.22 -17.37
C PHE A 70 5.85 -14.78 -17.83
N LEU A 71 4.82 -14.52 -18.65
CA LEU A 71 4.50 -13.18 -19.15
C LEU A 71 4.22 -12.21 -18.00
N CYS A 72 3.40 -12.59 -17.02
CA CYS A 72 3.11 -11.73 -15.87
C CYS A 72 4.32 -11.48 -14.96
N SER A 73 5.41 -12.24 -15.11
CA SER A 73 6.60 -12.13 -14.27
C SER A 73 7.77 -11.39 -14.93
N ILE A 74 7.61 -10.84 -16.15
CA ILE A 74 8.69 -10.12 -16.85
C ILE A 74 8.40 -8.62 -16.97
N SER A 75 9.45 -7.82 -16.98
CA SER A 75 9.37 -6.35 -17.03
C SER A 75 8.62 -5.81 -18.26
N PRO A 76 8.80 -6.35 -19.49
CA PRO A 76 8.08 -5.89 -20.69
C PRO A 76 6.55 -6.02 -20.62
N VAL A 77 6.02 -6.74 -19.63
CA VAL A 77 4.58 -6.84 -19.37
C VAL A 77 4.20 -6.04 -18.12
N ALA A 78 4.93 -6.23 -17.02
CA ALA A 78 4.62 -5.61 -15.74
C ALA A 78 4.80 -4.08 -15.74
N ASP A 79 5.93 -3.59 -16.23
CA ASP A 79 6.28 -2.17 -16.15
C ASP A 79 5.37 -1.27 -17.01
N PRO A 80 4.97 -1.63 -18.25
CA PRO A 80 4.00 -0.83 -19.01
C PRO A 80 2.63 -0.73 -18.33
N LEU A 81 2.18 -1.80 -17.66
CA LEU A 81 0.91 -1.81 -16.92
C LEU A 81 0.96 -0.84 -15.74
N VAL A 82 2.04 -0.87 -14.96
CA VAL A 82 2.24 0.06 -13.84
C VAL A 82 2.41 1.49 -14.35
N PHE A 83 3.28 1.70 -15.34
CA PHE A 83 3.53 3.02 -15.92
C PHE A 83 2.25 3.66 -16.48
N GLY A 84 1.35 2.86 -17.05
CA GLY A 84 0.05 3.34 -17.52
C GLY A 84 -0.80 4.00 -16.43
N LEU A 85 -0.66 3.57 -15.18
CA LEU A 85 -1.31 4.17 -13.99
C LEU A 85 -0.52 5.38 -13.49
N GLU A 86 0.79 5.21 -13.27
CA GLU A 86 1.67 6.22 -12.67
C GLU A 86 1.80 7.49 -13.53
N LYS A 87 1.88 7.36 -14.85
CA LYS A 87 2.06 8.53 -15.75
C LYS A 87 0.89 9.52 -15.73
N LYS A 88 -0.29 9.11 -15.25
CA LYS A 88 -1.49 9.96 -15.25
C LYS A 88 -1.36 11.10 -14.23
N TYR A 89 -0.66 10.84 -13.12
CA TYR A 89 -0.40 11.83 -12.08
C TYR A 89 1.10 11.76 -11.74
N PRO A 90 1.94 12.62 -12.35
CA PRO A 90 3.35 12.68 -12.01
C PRO A 90 3.55 13.24 -10.58
N PRO A 91 4.73 13.02 -9.96
CA PRO A 91 5.09 13.65 -8.70
C PRO A 91 4.88 15.16 -8.72
N LEU A 92 4.39 15.69 -7.60
CA LEU A 92 4.34 17.13 -7.40
C LEU A 92 5.79 17.67 -7.42
N PRO A 93 6.16 18.58 -8.33
CA PRO A 93 7.55 19.03 -8.51
C PRO A 93 7.96 20.07 -7.45
N ILE A 94 7.59 19.82 -6.19
CA ILE A 94 7.67 20.79 -5.10
C ILE A 94 9.10 21.28 -4.85
N ASP A 95 10.07 20.38 -5.05
CA ASP A 95 11.49 20.66 -4.86
C ASP A 95 12.06 21.58 -5.95
N LEU A 96 11.38 21.70 -7.10
CA LEU A 96 11.73 22.60 -8.19
C LEU A 96 11.01 23.96 -8.10
N MET A 97 9.99 24.07 -7.24
CA MET A 97 9.22 25.30 -7.07
C MET A 97 9.96 26.33 -6.21
N THR A 98 9.88 27.58 -6.62
CA THR A 98 10.28 28.76 -5.83
C THR A 98 9.38 28.95 -4.61
N ASP A 99 9.83 29.74 -3.62
CA ASP A 99 9.03 30.05 -2.43
C ASP A 99 7.70 30.76 -2.74
N VAL A 100 7.64 31.50 -3.85
CA VAL A 100 6.41 32.16 -4.29
C VAL A 100 5.42 31.14 -4.83
N GLU A 101 5.86 30.27 -5.73
CA GLU A 101 5.02 29.19 -6.30
C GLU A 101 4.51 28.25 -5.19
N ARG A 102 5.38 27.88 -4.24
CA ARG A 102 4.97 27.06 -3.08
C ARG A 102 3.86 27.72 -2.28
N LYS A 103 3.89 29.04 -2.08
CA LYS A 103 2.83 29.75 -1.35
C LYS A 103 1.50 29.77 -2.11
N GLU A 104 1.53 29.81 -3.44
CA GLU A 104 0.31 29.81 -4.26
C GLU A 104 -0.40 28.46 -4.24
N VAL A 105 0.37 27.37 -4.20
CA VAL A 105 -0.14 25.99 -4.14
C VAL A 105 -0.25 25.44 -2.72
N ALA A 106 0.04 26.26 -1.69
CA ALA A 106 0.07 25.81 -0.31
C ALA A 106 -1.29 25.22 0.11
N PRO A 107 -1.33 23.97 0.58
CA PRO A 107 -2.56 23.35 1.01
C PRO A 107 -2.90 23.74 2.46
N ASP A 108 -4.17 23.72 2.79
CA ASP A 108 -4.65 23.74 4.17
C ASP A 108 -4.50 22.36 4.82
N PHE A 109 -4.66 21.29 4.02
CA PHE A 109 -4.56 19.91 4.49
C PHE A 109 -3.68 19.02 3.60
N ILE A 110 -3.04 18.02 4.22
CA ILE A 110 -2.38 16.92 3.53
C ILE A 110 -3.12 15.64 3.91
N VAL A 111 -3.98 15.16 3.03
CA VAL A 111 -4.80 13.97 3.24
C VAL A 111 -4.02 12.75 2.76
N VAL A 112 -3.67 11.85 3.68
CA VAL A 112 -2.85 10.66 3.42
C VAL A 112 -3.72 9.42 3.58
N LEU A 113 -3.89 8.69 2.47
CA LEU A 113 -4.75 7.50 2.45
C LEU A 113 -4.06 6.26 3.02
N GLY A 114 -4.78 5.47 3.81
CA GLY A 114 -4.37 4.16 4.29
C GLY A 114 -4.05 3.19 3.16
N GLY A 115 -3.03 2.35 3.37
CA GLY A 115 -2.47 1.40 2.41
C GLY A 115 -2.30 -0.01 2.96
N GLY A 116 -2.89 -0.31 4.11
CA GLY A 116 -2.86 -1.58 4.82
C GLY A 116 -2.07 -1.54 6.13
N GLU A 117 -2.66 -2.10 7.19
CA GLU A 117 -2.03 -2.32 8.48
C GLU A 117 -1.44 -3.73 8.62
N ARG A 118 -0.43 -3.85 9.48
CA ARG A 118 0.18 -5.09 9.96
C ARG A 118 0.23 -5.07 11.48
N PHE A 119 -0.90 -4.69 12.07
CA PHE A 119 -1.00 -4.40 13.49
C PHE A 119 -0.41 -5.51 14.35
N ASP A 120 0.56 -5.12 15.17
CA ASP A 120 1.18 -5.97 16.17
C ASP A 120 1.71 -5.04 17.26
N PRO A 121 1.10 -5.04 18.47
CA PRO A 121 1.45 -4.09 19.51
C PRO A 121 2.89 -4.28 20.03
N GLY A 122 3.54 -5.41 19.73
CA GLY A 122 4.95 -5.64 20.08
C GLY A 122 5.93 -5.01 19.08
N LYS A 123 5.46 -4.49 17.94
CA LYS A 123 6.31 -3.91 16.89
C LYS A 123 6.40 -2.39 16.99
N PRO A 124 7.52 -1.78 16.56
CA PRO A 124 7.58 -0.34 16.32
C PRO A 124 6.48 0.11 15.34
N PRO A 125 5.97 1.34 15.44
CA PRO A 125 4.87 1.83 14.60
C PRO A 125 5.13 1.70 13.10
N THR A 126 6.37 1.94 12.67
CA THR A 126 6.81 1.81 11.27
C THR A 126 6.75 0.38 10.74
N SER A 127 6.76 -0.62 11.62
CA SER A 127 6.63 -2.04 11.31
C SER A 127 5.19 -2.56 11.47
N GLN A 128 4.26 -1.71 11.88
CA GLN A 128 2.83 -2.00 11.95
C GLN A 128 2.08 -1.56 10.68
N LEU A 129 2.78 -1.07 9.66
CA LEU A 129 2.23 -0.61 8.39
C LEU A 129 2.73 -1.50 7.22
N SER A 130 1.94 -1.56 6.14
CA SER A 130 2.43 -2.09 4.86
C SER A 130 3.52 -1.18 4.27
N TYR A 131 4.29 -1.70 3.30
CA TYR A 131 5.28 -0.88 2.58
C TYR A 131 4.64 0.34 1.92
N ALA A 132 3.49 0.15 1.26
CA ALA A 132 2.75 1.24 0.62
C ALA A 132 2.23 2.27 1.65
N ALA A 133 1.67 1.82 2.78
CA ALA A 133 1.19 2.72 3.83
C ALA A 133 2.34 3.53 4.45
N MET A 134 3.48 2.91 4.71
CA MET A 134 4.65 3.61 5.23
C MET A 134 5.22 4.61 4.22
N ALA A 135 5.28 4.27 2.92
CA ALA A 135 5.69 5.21 1.88
C ALA A 135 4.79 6.46 1.82
N ARG A 136 3.47 6.28 2.00
CA ARG A 136 2.49 7.37 2.06
C ARG A 136 2.66 8.24 3.30
N VAL A 137 2.90 7.62 4.46
CA VAL A 137 3.22 8.37 5.70
C VAL A 137 4.49 9.19 5.51
N THR A 138 5.55 8.58 4.97
CA THR A 138 6.81 9.29 4.71
C THR A 138 6.62 10.49 3.79
N GLU A 139 5.87 10.34 2.69
CA GLU A 139 5.59 11.45 1.78
C GLU A 139 4.72 12.53 2.44
N GLY A 140 3.67 12.14 3.16
CA GLY A 140 2.83 13.06 3.93
C GLY A 140 3.65 13.86 4.96
N SER A 141 4.57 13.19 5.68
CA SER A 141 5.48 13.83 6.62
C SER A 141 6.46 14.78 5.94
N ARG A 142 7.01 14.40 4.77
CA ARG A 142 7.89 15.27 3.97
C ARG A 142 7.15 16.55 3.56
N LEU A 143 5.94 16.41 3.01
CA LEU A 143 5.10 17.54 2.63
C LEU A 143 4.72 18.40 3.84
N ALA A 144 4.45 17.81 5.00
CA ALA A 144 4.15 18.54 6.23
C ALA A 144 5.34 19.36 6.74
N GLY A 145 6.57 18.91 6.47
CA GLY A 145 7.80 19.67 6.72
C GLY A 145 7.96 20.86 5.77
N ILE A 146 7.59 20.70 4.50
CA ILE A 146 7.63 21.76 3.48
C ILE A 146 6.53 22.81 3.73
N PHE A 147 5.35 22.36 4.15
CA PHE A 147 4.16 23.19 4.40
C PHE A 147 3.82 23.19 5.90
N PRO A 148 4.52 23.99 6.73
CA PRO A 148 4.38 23.94 8.18
C PRO A 148 3.00 24.39 8.70
N LYS A 149 2.18 25.03 7.87
CA LYS A 149 0.82 25.45 8.20
C LYS A 149 -0.25 24.41 7.87
N ALA A 150 0.08 23.40 7.05
CA ALA A 150 -0.89 22.39 6.65
C ALA A 150 -1.11 21.38 7.78
N THR A 151 -2.36 20.95 7.95
CA THR A 151 -2.73 19.86 8.88
C THR A 151 -2.70 18.53 8.13
N VAL A 152 -2.06 17.51 8.70
CA VAL A 152 -2.03 16.16 8.11
C VAL A 152 -3.25 15.39 8.57
N VAL A 153 -3.97 14.78 7.63
CA VAL A 153 -5.14 13.93 7.90
C VAL A 153 -4.81 12.51 7.47
N PHE A 154 -4.70 11.58 8.43
CA PHE A 154 -4.55 10.15 8.13
C PHE A 154 -5.91 9.48 8.09
N THR A 155 -6.22 8.78 6.98
CA THR A 155 -7.50 8.09 6.80
C THR A 155 -7.30 6.58 6.76
N GLY A 156 -8.16 5.78 7.36
CA GLY A 156 -8.08 4.32 7.30
C GLY A 156 -8.75 3.64 8.49
N LEU A 157 -8.34 2.43 8.81
CA LEU A 157 -8.84 1.74 10.01
C LEU A 157 -8.20 2.31 11.30
N PRO A 158 -8.82 2.15 12.48
CA PRO A 158 -8.32 2.74 13.73
C PRO A 158 -6.88 2.35 14.10
N ASN A 159 -6.51 1.10 13.85
CA ASN A 159 -5.16 0.61 14.13
C ASN A 159 -4.15 1.16 13.11
N GLU A 160 -4.55 1.24 11.84
CA GLU A 160 -3.79 1.84 10.76
C GLU A 160 -3.51 3.32 11.02
N THR A 161 -4.55 4.14 11.25
CA THR A 161 -4.40 5.58 11.48
C THR A 161 -3.59 5.89 12.72
N ARG A 162 -3.69 5.05 13.77
CA ARG A 162 -2.80 5.11 14.94
C ARG A 162 -1.35 4.89 14.54
N ALA A 163 -1.04 3.79 13.84
CA ALA A 163 0.32 3.48 13.40
C ALA A 163 0.88 4.53 12.43
N MET A 164 0.05 5.10 11.54
CA MET A 164 0.41 6.21 10.65
C MET A 164 0.75 7.46 11.46
N THR A 165 -0.08 7.82 12.45
CA THR A 165 0.16 8.97 13.34
C THR A 165 1.46 8.83 14.11
N GLU A 166 1.67 7.68 14.77
CA GLU A 166 2.88 7.40 15.55
C GLU A 166 4.14 7.41 14.65
N SER A 167 4.04 6.85 13.45
CA SER A 167 5.13 6.88 12.47
C SER A 167 5.43 8.30 11.98
N ALA A 168 4.41 9.10 11.71
CA ALA A 168 4.58 10.50 11.29
C ALA A 168 5.20 11.37 12.39
N MET A 169 4.81 11.14 13.65
CA MET A 169 5.42 11.79 14.81
C MET A 169 6.90 11.41 14.95
N ALA A 170 7.25 10.14 14.73
CA ALA A 170 8.64 9.71 14.71
C ALA A 170 9.46 10.36 13.58
N LEU A 171 8.80 10.73 12.47
CA LEU A 171 9.39 11.49 11.36
C LEU A 171 9.37 13.01 11.58
N GLY A 172 8.91 13.50 12.74
CA GLY A 172 8.98 14.91 13.12
C GLY A 172 7.72 15.73 12.86
N VAL A 173 6.60 15.11 12.50
CA VAL A 173 5.31 15.82 12.40
C VAL A 173 4.74 16.06 13.80
N SER A 174 4.43 17.32 14.12
CA SER A 174 3.88 17.65 15.44
C SER A 174 2.46 17.10 15.62
N LYS A 175 2.16 16.56 16.81
CA LYS A 175 0.87 15.90 17.11
C LYS A 175 -0.34 16.82 16.96
N ASP A 176 -0.20 18.11 17.29
CA ASP A 176 -1.23 19.13 17.14
C ASP A 176 -1.60 19.43 15.68
N ARG A 177 -0.75 19.00 14.73
CA ARG A 177 -0.99 19.12 13.29
C ARG A 177 -1.53 17.84 12.66
N ILE A 178 -1.87 16.82 13.44
CA ILE A 178 -2.36 15.54 12.93
C ILE A 178 -3.82 15.35 13.34
N ILE A 179 -4.66 15.03 12.36
CA ILE A 179 -6.03 14.57 12.56
C ILE A 179 -6.13 13.16 11.97
N THR A 180 -6.98 12.32 12.56
CA THR A 180 -7.26 10.97 12.04
C THR A 180 -8.73 10.84 11.66
N GLU A 181 -8.98 10.13 10.57
CA GLU A 181 -10.30 9.70 10.10
C GLU A 181 -10.27 8.17 10.11
N SER A 182 -11.00 7.55 11.03
CA SER A 182 -10.87 6.11 11.32
C SER A 182 -12.10 5.26 10.96
N GLU A 183 -13.05 5.84 10.23
CA GLU A 183 -14.32 5.20 9.85
C GLU A 183 -14.26 4.58 8.46
N SER A 184 -13.34 5.03 7.60
CA SER A 184 -13.15 4.49 6.25
C SER A 184 -12.65 3.04 6.27
N LYS A 185 -13.45 2.13 5.71
CA LYS A 185 -13.12 0.70 5.60
C LYS A 185 -12.69 0.32 4.21
N ASP A 186 -13.29 0.95 3.21
CA ASP A 186 -12.98 0.76 1.80
C ASP A 186 -12.59 2.07 1.14
N THR A 187 -11.97 1.99 -0.04
CA THR A 187 -11.51 3.18 -0.77
C THR A 187 -12.64 4.17 -1.11
N TRP A 188 -13.88 3.67 -1.21
CA TRP A 188 -15.08 4.46 -1.47
C TRP A 188 -15.47 5.38 -0.31
N ASP A 189 -15.04 5.04 0.90
CA ASP A 189 -15.44 5.71 2.12
C ASP A 189 -14.64 7.00 2.34
N HIS A 190 -13.35 7.02 1.95
CA HIS A 190 -12.45 8.14 2.26
C HIS A 190 -12.99 9.53 1.87
N PRO A 191 -13.51 9.75 0.64
CA PRO A 191 -14.02 11.07 0.28
C PRO A 191 -15.21 11.49 1.15
N LYS A 192 -16.05 10.53 1.57
CA LYS A 192 -17.22 10.80 2.41
C LYS A 192 -16.81 11.19 3.83
N TYR A 193 -15.92 10.42 4.45
CA TYR A 193 -15.56 10.61 5.85
C TYR A 193 -14.53 11.71 6.10
N VAL A 194 -13.79 12.13 5.07
CA VAL A 194 -12.89 13.29 5.21
C VAL A 194 -13.64 14.63 5.17
N ARG A 195 -14.85 14.67 4.58
CA ARG A 195 -15.62 15.92 4.38
C ARG A 195 -15.91 16.69 5.66
N PRO A 196 -16.33 16.06 6.77
CA PRO A 196 -16.52 16.75 8.03
C PRO A 196 -15.24 17.38 8.61
N ILE A 197 -14.06 16.90 8.18
CA ILE A 197 -12.76 17.37 8.68
C ILE A 197 -12.24 18.55 7.85
N ILE A 198 -12.26 18.41 6.52
CA ILE A 198 -11.59 19.37 5.62
C ILE A 198 -12.56 20.33 4.92
N GLY A 199 -13.86 20.07 4.95
CA GLY A 199 -14.85 20.86 4.20
C GLY A 199 -14.51 20.91 2.71
N ASP A 200 -14.43 22.12 2.15
CA ASP A 200 -14.01 22.39 0.76
C ASP A 200 -12.60 23.00 0.68
N ALA A 201 -11.79 22.84 1.74
CA ALA A 201 -10.44 23.40 1.81
C ALA A 201 -9.50 22.82 0.75
N LYS A 202 -8.42 23.54 0.43
CA LYS A 202 -7.42 23.04 -0.52
C LYS A 202 -6.58 21.98 0.16
N PHE A 203 -6.39 20.84 -0.50
CA PHE A 203 -5.59 19.77 0.06
C PHE A 203 -4.78 19.02 -0.96
N PHE A 204 -3.68 18.47 -0.48
CA PHE A 204 -2.88 17.50 -1.20
C PHE A 204 -3.40 16.10 -0.87
N LEU A 205 -3.64 15.29 -1.89
CA LEU A 205 -4.03 13.90 -1.74
C LEU A 205 -2.82 13.00 -1.93
N VAL A 206 -2.40 12.32 -0.87
CA VAL A 206 -1.23 11.45 -0.84
C VAL A 206 -1.67 9.99 -0.87
N THR A 207 -1.25 9.27 -1.91
CA THR A 207 -1.40 7.82 -2.05
C THR A 207 -0.35 7.25 -3.00
N SER A 208 -0.27 5.93 -3.16
CA SER A 208 0.69 5.30 -4.08
C SER A 208 0.37 5.63 -5.54
N GLY A 209 1.38 5.73 -6.40
CA GLY A 209 1.20 6.15 -7.79
C GLY A 209 0.30 5.22 -8.59
N THR A 210 0.36 3.92 -8.34
CA THR A 210 -0.55 2.91 -8.91
C THR A 210 -2.02 3.12 -8.49
N HIS A 211 -2.25 3.63 -7.28
CA HIS A 211 -3.58 3.85 -6.70
C HIS A 211 -4.13 5.26 -6.95
N MET A 212 -3.25 6.22 -7.24
CA MET A 212 -3.59 7.63 -7.45
C MET A 212 -4.73 7.85 -8.47
N PRO A 213 -4.76 7.15 -9.63
CA PRO A 213 -5.86 7.33 -10.58
C PRO A 213 -7.24 7.04 -10.03
N ARG A 214 -7.35 6.04 -9.15
CA ARG A 214 -8.62 5.66 -8.54
C ARG A 214 -8.99 6.60 -7.41
N ALA A 215 -8.02 6.96 -6.56
CA ALA A 215 -8.24 7.92 -5.48
C ALA A 215 -8.74 9.26 -6.04
N MET A 216 -8.06 9.82 -7.05
CA MET A 216 -8.47 11.06 -7.70
C MET A 216 -9.89 10.97 -8.27
N ALA A 217 -10.21 9.89 -8.99
CA ALA A 217 -11.54 9.72 -9.57
C ALA A 217 -12.66 9.65 -8.50
N LEU A 218 -12.40 9.03 -7.35
CA LEU A 218 -13.36 8.95 -6.24
C LEU A 218 -13.55 10.30 -5.54
N PHE A 219 -12.46 11.02 -5.29
CA PHE A 219 -12.53 12.36 -4.69
C PHE A 219 -13.17 13.39 -5.62
N GLU A 220 -12.83 13.37 -6.91
CA GLU A 220 -13.47 14.21 -7.94
C GLU A 220 -14.97 13.92 -8.05
N ALA A 221 -15.37 12.63 -8.02
CA ALA A 221 -16.79 12.24 -8.02
C ALA A 221 -17.55 12.74 -6.78
N ALA A 222 -16.87 12.87 -5.63
CA ALA A 222 -17.44 13.45 -4.41
C ALA A 222 -17.44 15.00 -4.40
N GLY A 223 -16.99 15.64 -5.49
CA GLY A 223 -16.99 17.08 -5.67
C GLY A 223 -15.72 17.80 -5.21
N TYR A 224 -14.66 17.06 -4.85
CA TYR A 224 -13.38 17.67 -4.49
C TYR A 224 -12.54 18.05 -5.71
N GLN A 225 -11.57 18.95 -5.50
CA GLN A 225 -10.51 19.27 -6.44
C GLN A 225 -9.13 19.12 -5.77
N PRO A 226 -8.73 17.89 -5.37
CA PRO A 226 -7.45 17.66 -4.74
C PRO A 226 -6.28 17.95 -5.69
N VAL A 227 -5.14 18.35 -5.12
CA VAL A 227 -3.86 18.29 -5.83
C VAL A 227 -3.23 16.92 -5.57
N ALA A 228 -3.02 16.14 -6.63
CA ALA A 228 -2.40 14.82 -6.51
C ALA A 228 -0.95 14.95 -6.01
N ALA A 229 -0.60 14.18 -4.98
CA ALA A 229 0.75 14.06 -4.45
C ALA A 229 1.15 12.57 -4.36
N PRO A 230 1.42 11.91 -5.51
CA PRO A 230 1.67 10.48 -5.55
C PRO A 230 3.05 10.15 -4.97
N CYS A 231 3.13 9.04 -4.25
CA CYS A 231 4.35 8.45 -3.74
C CYS A 231 4.48 6.99 -4.22
N ASP A 232 5.50 6.26 -3.77
CA ASP A 232 5.66 4.82 -4.06
C ASP A 232 5.55 4.52 -5.57
N LEU A 233 6.36 5.23 -6.36
CA LEU A 233 6.44 5.09 -7.80
C LEU A 233 7.52 4.06 -8.15
N TRP A 234 7.15 3.04 -8.92
CA TRP A 234 8.03 1.91 -9.23
C TRP A 234 8.71 2.02 -10.58
N VAL A 235 8.11 2.73 -11.55
CA VAL A 235 8.58 2.75 -12.94
C VAL A 235 8.74 4.19 -13.47
N TRP A 236 7.96 5.14 -12.95
CA TRP A 236 8.13 6.56 -13.28
C TRP A 236 9.43 7.16 -12.70
N PRO A 237 10.15 8.06 -13.40
CA PRO A 237 9.99 8.49 -14.81
C PRO A 237 10.82 7.64 -15.78
N ALA A 238 11.50 6.61 -15.29
CA ALA A 238 12.55 5.87 -15.99
C ALA A 238 12.03 4.94 -17.09
N PHE A 239 10.72 4.68 -17.16
CA PHE A 239 10.14 3.85 -18.21
C PHE A 239 10.53 4.33 -19.62
N GLY A 240 11.29 3.51 -20.34
CA GLY A 240 11.76 3.82 -21.70
C GLY A 240 12.99 4.73 -21.77
N GLN A 241 13.58 5.14 -20.64
CA GLN A 241 14.88 5.83 -20.61
C GLN A 241 16.06 4.85 -20.60
N GLU A 242 15.82 3.61 -20.20
CA GLU A 242 16.80 2.54 -20.27
C GLU A 242 16.84 1.88 -21.65
N SER A 243 17.99 1.29 -22.01
CA SER A 243 18.12 0.53 -23.26
C SER A 243 17.03 -0.55 -23.35
N PRO A 244 16.21 -0.58 -24.42
CA PRO A 244 15.12 -1.54 -24.56
C PRO A 244 15.60 -2.98 -24.79
N TYR A 245 16.92 -3.20 -24.89
CA TYR A 245 17.55 -4.48 -25.19
C TYR A 245 18.30 -5.08 -24.01
N GLN A 246 17.92 -4.77 -22.76
CA GLN A 246 18.49 -5.42 -21.59
C GLN A 246 17.94 -6.86 -21.45
N PRO A 247 18.77 -7.91 -21.58
CA PRO A 247 18.29 -9.29 -21.47
C PRO A 247 17.69 -9.61 -20.10
N THR A 248 18.11 -8.88 -19.06
CA THR A 248 17.60 -8.96 -17.69
C THR A 248 16.10 -8.66 -17.60
N PHE A 249 15.53 -7.87 -18.51
CA PHE A 249 14.10 -7.57 -18.52
C PHE A 249 13.22 -8.79 -18.80
N PHE A 250 13.77 -9.83 -19.44
CA PHE A 250 13.06 -11.07 -19.73
C PHE A 250 13.25 -12.14 -18.63
N ILE A 251 13.98 -11.83 -17.56
CA ILE A 251 14.14 -12.73 -16.42
C ILE A 251 12.90 -12.61 -15.52
N PRO A 252 12.16 -13.71 -15.29
CA PRO A 252 10.99 -13.69 -14.42
C PRO A 252 11.36 -13.33 -12.99
N THR A 253 10.63 -12.38 -12.38
CA THR A 253 10.81 -12.00 -10.97
C THR A 253 9.49 -12.00 -10.21
N VAL A 254 9.58 -12.23 -8.89
CA VAL A 254 8.42 -12.13 -7.99
C VAL A 254 7.90 -10.68 -7.94
N GLU A 255 8.80 -9.70 -8.06
CA GLU A 255 8.45 -8.29 -8.09
C GLU A 255 7.57 -7.94 -9.30
N ASN A 256 7.94 -8.39 -10.51
CA ASN A 256 7.15 -8.14 -11.71
C ASN A 256 5.78 -8.85 -11.67
N LEU A 257 5.73 -10.04 -11.07
CA LEU A 257 4.47 -10.74 -10.82
C LEU A 257 3.56 -9.94 -9.88
N TRP A 258 4.13 -9.37 -8.82
CA TRP A 258 3.43 -8.48 -7.89
C TRP A 258 2.98 -7.17 -8.57
N LYS A 259 3.84 -6.53 -9.36
CA LYS A 259 3.52 -5.35 -10.17
C LYS A 259 2.33 -5.61 -11.08
N THR A 260 2.34 -6.72 -11.82
CA THR A 260 1.23 -7.12 -12.70
C THR A 260 -0.05 -7.34 -11.89
N HIS A 261 0.02 -8.03 -10.76
CA HIS A 261 -1.13 -8.21 -9.87
C HIS A 261 -1.75 -6.88 -9.43
N VAL A 262 -0.93 -5.96 -8.91
CA VAL A 262 -1.39 -4.65 -8.44
C VAL A 262 -1.99 -3.83 -9.57
N ALA A 263 -1.32 -3.79 -10.73
CA ALA A 263 -1.82 -3.03 -11.88
C ALA A 263 -3.17 -3.58 -12.38
N LEU A 264 -3.31 -4.91 -12.52
CA LEU A 264 -4.57 -5.52 -12.93
C LEU A 264 -5.70 -5.25 -11.94
N HIS A 265 -5.41 -5.28 -10.63
CA HIS A 265 -6.38 -4.92 -9.60
C HIS A 265 -6.87 -3.48 -9.75
N GLU A 266 -5.95 -2.52 -9.92
CA GLU A 266 -6.30 -1.11 -10.10
C GLU A 266 -7.04 -0.84 -11.42
N TYR A 267 -6.66 -1.49 -12.51
CA TYR A 267 -7.39 -1.40 -13.78
C TYR A 267 -8.82 -1.96 -13.66
N LEU A 268 -8.99 -3.08 -12.96
CA LEU A 268 -10.33 -3.62 -12.72
C LEU A 268 -11.15 -2.67 -11.85
N ALA A 269 -10.56 -2.11 -10.80
CA ALA A 269 -11.24 -1.16 -9.91
C ALA A 269 -11.64 0.13 -10.64
N LEU A 270 -10.78 0.67 -11.51
CA LEU A 270 -11.10 1.82 -12.37
C LEU A 270 -12.22 1.50 -13.37
N THR A 271 -12.20 0.30 -13.95
CA THR A 271 -13.25 -0.14 -14.88
C THR A 271 -14.58 -0.28 -14.13
N TRP A 272 -14.56 -0.85 -12.94
CA TRP A 272 -15.73 -0.96 -12.06
C TRP A 272 -16.34 0.41 -11.73
N LEU A 273 -15.50 1.38 -11.34
CA LEU A 273 -15.92 2.75 -11.03
C LEU A 273 -16.58 3.42 -12.24
N LYS A 274 -16.03 3.25 -13.45
CA LYS A 274 -16.62 3.77 -14.68
C LYS A 274 -17.98 3.14 -15.01
N MET A 275 -18.17 1.86 -14.73
CA MET A 275 -19.42 1.15 -15.01
C MET A 275 -20.55 1.48 -14.04
N HIS A 276 -20.22 1.73 -12.76
CA HIS A 276 -21.21 1.95 -11.70
C HIS A 276 -21.33 3.42 -11.30
N GLY A 277 -21.00 4.36 -12.18
CA GLY A 277 -21.35 5.78 -12.06
C GLY A 277 -20.89 6.52 -10.80
N GLY A 278 -19.97 5.97 -10.01
CA GLY A 278 -19.70 6.50 -8.67
C GLY A 278 -20.84 6.28 -7.66
N GLU A 279 -21.84 5.45 -7.97
CA GLU A 279 -23.08 5.20 -7.21
C GLU A 279 -22.88 4.59 -5.81
N GLY A 280 -21.63 4.37 -5.37
CA GLY A 280 -21.32 4.14 -3.96
C GLY A 280 -21.30 5.42 -3.10
N SER A 281 -21.51 6.58 -3.70
CA SER A 281 -21.37 7.90 -3.07
C SER A 281 -22.69 8.57 -2.67
N GLU A 282 -23.83 7.89 -2.72
CA GLU A 282 -25.02 8.44 -2.05
C GLU A 282 -24.71 8.58 -0.56
N PRO A 283 -24.68 9.81 -0.02
CA PRO A 283 -24.64 9.98 1.41
C PRO A 283 -25.98 9.45 1.92
N GLN A 284 -25.96 8.25 2.51
CA GLN A 284 -26.92 7.97 3.57
C GLN A 284 -26.66 9.04 4.64
N LEU A 285 -27.36 10.17 4.50
CA LEU A 285 -27.60 11.12 5.56
C LEU A 285 -28.13 10.27 6.70
N ALA A 286 -27.30 10.07 7.72
CA ALA A 286 -27.76 9.50 8.96
C ALA A 286 -28.93 10.39 9.40
N GLU A 287 -30.14 9.82 9.44
CA GLU A 287 -31.25 10.45 10.12
C GLU A 287 -30.75 10.93 11.47
N GLU A 288 -30.86 12.23 11.70
CA GLU A 288 -30.60 12.87 12.98
C GLU A 288 -31.54 12.21 14.00
N LYS A 289 -31.02 11.21 14.69
CA LYS A 289 -31.71 10.63 15.84
C LYS A 289 -31.53 11.65 16.95
N GLU A 290 -32.52 12.51 17.14
CA GLU A 290 -32.60 13.39 18.30
C GLU A 290 -32.33 12.57 19.57
N PRO A 291 -31.49 13.06 20.49
CA PRO A 291 -31.22 12.34 21.73
C PRO A 291 -32.51 12.28 22.55
N SER A 292 -33.03 11.07 22.74
CA SER A 292 -34.10 10.81 23.69
C SER A 292 -33.61 11.19 25.09
N VAL A 293 -34.15 12.27 25.63
CA VAL A 293 -34.00 12.68 27.02
C VAL A 293 -34.72 11.64 27.88
N ASP A 294 -33.96 10.74 28.50
CA ASP A 294 -34.51 9.86 29.53
C ASP A 294 -34.41 10.56 30.90
N HIS A 295 -35.58 10.95 31.40
CA HIS A 295 -35.77 11.43 32.77
C HIS A 295 -36.01 10.24 33.70
N SER A 296 -34.94 9.64 34.22
CA SER A 296 -35.04 8.90 35.48
C SER A 296 -33.72 8.95 36.25
N ALA A 297 -33.71 9.78 37.30
CA ALA A 297 -32.79 9.66 38.40
C ALA A 297 -33.17 8.43 39.26
N ASP A 298 -32.20 7.64 39.71
CA ASP A 298 -31.83 7.48 41.14
C ASP A 298 -30.73 6.41 41.30
N GLY A 299 -29.89 6.53 42.34
CA GLY A 299 -29.34 5.37 43.03
C GLY A 299 -27.87 4.96 42.80
N THR A 300 -26.96 5.64 43.50
CA THR A 300 -25.83 5.06 44.27
C THR A 300 -24.77 4.13 43.62
N LEU A 301 -23.53 4.65 43.70
CA LEU A 301 -22.18 4.05 43.55
C LEU A 301 -21.95 2.58 43.93
N HIS A 302 -21.18 1.89 43.07
CA HIS A 302 -20.15 0.92 43.46
C HIS A 302 -18.90 1.05 42.55
N PRO A 303 -17.67 1.10 43.09
CA PRO A 303 -16.45 1.09 42.28
C PRO A 303 -16.10 -0.34 41.84
N GLU A 304 -15.93 -0.57 40.54
CA GLU A 304 -15.36 -1.82 40.01
C GLU A 304 -13.86 -1.91 40.31
N PRO A 305 -13.33 -3.10 40.65
CA PRO A 305 -11.92 -3.29 40.92
C PRO A 305 -11.08 -3.27 39.63
N ALA A 306 -9.91 -2.64 39.72
CA ALA A 306 -8.89 -2.57 38.68
C ALA A 306 -8.50 -3.97 38.17
N SER A 307 -8.61 -4.15 36.84
CA SER A 307 -8.07 -5.31 36.14
C SER A 307 -6.54 -5.29 36.17
N VAL A 308 -5.98 -6.36 36.70
CA VAL A 308 -4.54 -6.59 36.89
C VAL A 308 -3.88 -6.87 35.53
N ALA A 309 -2.91 -6.05 35.16
CA ALA A 309 -2.02 -6.29 34.02
C ALA A 309 -1.15 -7.54 34.27
N PRO A 310 -0.89 -8.39 33.25
CA PRO A 310 0.01 -9.52 33.40
C PRO A 310 1.46 -9.04 33.58
N ALA A 311 2.17 -9.69 34.49
CA ALA A 311 3.54 -9.38 34.88
C ALA A 311 4.52 -9.45 33.69
N VAL A 312 5.30 -8.38 33.54
CA VAL A 312 6.48 -8.33 32.66
C VAL A 312 7.56 -9.23 33.26
N GLY A 313 7.99 -10.25 32.52
CA GLY A 313 9.12 -11.11 32.89
C GLY A 313 10.44 -10.33 32.92
N PRO A 314 11.47 -10.83 33.61
CA PRO A 314 12.69 -10.08 33.84
C PRO A 314 13.44 -9.79 32.52
N VAL A 315 13.84 -8.52 32.38
CA VAL A 315 14.74 -8.02 31.34
C VAL A 315 16.12 -8.68 31.52
N LEU A 316 16.61 -9.37 30.48
CA LEU A 316 17.98 -9.87 30.43
C LEU A 316 18.96 -8.69 30.40
N PRO A 317 19.99 -8.64 31.27
CA PRO A 317 20.99 -7.58 31.22
C PRO A 317 21.90 -7.77 30.00
N LEU A 318 22.11 -6.68 29.25
CA LEU A 318 23.17 -6.57 28.25
C LEU A 318 24.54 -6.61 28.96
N PRO A 319 25.54 -7.33 28.44
CA PRO A 319 26.87 -7.37 29.04
C PRO A 319 27.56 -5.99 28.96
N GLY A 320 28.10 -5.57 30.10
CA GLY A 320 28.49 -4.20 30.41
C GLY A 320 29.71 -3.66 29.68
N ALA A 321 29.65 -2.36 29.39
CA ALA A 321 30.82 -1.50 29.24
C ALA A 321 31.26 -1.05 30.64
N GLY A 322 32.39 -1.60 31.11
CA GLY A 322 33.04 -1.23 32.36
C GLY A 322 33.65 0.17 32.31
N GLN A 323 33.47 0.87 33.42
CA GLN A 323 33.87 2.22 33.75
C GLN A 323 35.39 2.48 33.69
N GLY A 324 35.78 3.72 33.40
CA GLY A 324 37.07 4.31 33.74
C GLY A 324 36.91 5.78 34.10
N GLU A 325 36.98 6.09 35.40
CA GLU A 325 36.96 7.45 35.95
C GLU A 325 38.32 8.18 35.77
N GLY A 326 38.28 9.50 35.53
CA GLY A 326 38.97 10.47 36.39
C GLY A 326 40.44 10.89 36.14
N LYS A 327 40.59 12.11 35.59
CA LYS A 327 41.52 13.22 35.98
C LYS A 327 43.01 13.26 35.56
N LYS A 328 43.26 14.33 34.76
CA LYS A 328 44.32 15.39 34.82
C LYS A 328 45.71 15.16 34.15
N PRO A 329 46.38 16.26 33.71
CA PRO A 329 47.20 16.30 32.48
C PRO A 329 48.70 16.62 32.72
N VAL A 330 49.43 16.94 31.62
CA VAL A 330 50.74 17.67 31.46
C VAL A 330 51.87 16.77 30.89
N PRO A 331 52.84 17.24 30.08
CA PRO A 331 52.79 17.90 28.76
C PRO A 331 53.81 17.28 27.75
N GLY A 332 53.91 17.79 26.51
CA GLY A 332 55.20 17.77 25.79
C GLY A 332 55.21 17.30 24.33
N GLU A 333 55.76 18.18 23.49
CA GLU A 333 56.54 17.91 22.27
C GLU A 333 55.82 17.58 20.95
N SER A 334 55.56 18.66 20.21
CA SER A 334 56.07 18.95 18.85
C SER A 334 56.20 17.80 17.83
N LYS A 335 55.45 17.92 16.73
CA LYS A 335 55.95 18.17 15.34
C LYS A 335 54.90 17.68 14.31
N THR A 336 54.33 18.62 13.57
CA THR A 336 54.00 18.43 12.13
C THR A 336 55.32 18.37 11.32
N PRO A 337 55.38 17.91 10.05
CA PRO A 337 54.33 17.95 9.01
C PRO A 337 54.34 16.73 8.02
N ALA A 338 53.66 16.94 6.87
CA ALA A 338 53.76 16.26 5.57
C ALA A 338 52.83 15.04 5.36
N GLU A 339 51.77 15.21 4.56
CA GLU A 339 51.73 15.01 3.09
C GLU A 339 51.81 13.54 2.69
N GLY A 340 50.78 13.05 2.00
CA GLY A 340 50.70 11.65 1.58
C GLY A 340 49.38 11.30 0.92
N GLU A 341 49.19 11.82 -0.28
CA GLU A 341 48.29 11.33 -1.33
C GLU A 341 48.20 9.79 -1.39
N LYS A 342 46.98 9.25 -1.45
CA LYS A 342 46.52 8.27 -2.47
C LYS A 342 45.13 7.69 -2.16
N ASP A 343 44.26 7.92 -3.13
CA ASP A 343 43.42 6.94 -3.83
C ASP A 343 43.08 5.61 -3.12
N GLY A 344 41.79 5.32 -3.02
CA GLY A 344 41.30 4.11 -2.38
C GLY A 344 39.78 4.05 -2.33
N SER A 345 39.18 3.76 -3.49
CA SER A 345 37.87 3.12 -3.65
C SER A 345 37.39 2.32 -2.44
N VAL A 346 36.24 2.68 -1.86
CA VAL A 346 35.41 1.74 -1.09
C VAL A 346 33.95 1.99 -1.45
N LEU A 347 33.44 1.07 -2.27
CA LEU A 347 32.04 0.67 -2.27
C LEU A 347 31.67 0.20 -0.86
N LEU A 348 30.62 0.77 -0.28
CA LEU A 348 29.54 0.07 0.42
C LEU A 348 28.33 1.00 0.54
#